data_AF-A0A5A7MTD5-F1
#
_entry.id   AF-A0A5A7MTD5-F1
#
_cell.length_a   1.000
_cell.length_b   1.000
_cell.length_c   1.000
_cell.angle_alpha   90.00
_cell.angle_beta   90.00
_cell.angle_gamma   90.00
#
_symmetry.space_group_name_H-M   'P 1'
#
loop_
_entity.id
_entity.type
_entity.pdbx_description
1 polymer ?
#
loop_
_entity_poly.entity_id
_entity_poly.type
_entity_poly.pdbx_seq_one_letter_code
_entity_poly.pdbx_strand_id
1 'polypeptide(L)' 'MERDMKSLKRSGSQYSEVMILGPGGYAIGRLMLDPFSVKLYSSKAEDFEAIRRLQAEGMSLAEAVEHSAGGI' A
#
# COMPACT_ATOMS: atom_id res chain seq x y z
N MET A 1 -16.65 16.07 10.32
CA MET A 1 -15.31 15.60 10.74
C MET A 1 -15.32 14.22 11.41
N GLU A 2 -15.91 14.01 12.60
CA GLU A 2 -15.84 12.69 13.27
C GLU A 2 -16.44 11.55 12.43
N ARG A 3 -17.61 11.79 11.81
CA ARG A 3 -18.23 10.87 10.84
C ARG A 3 -17.31 10.58 9.65
N ASP A 4 -16.63 11.59 9.13
CA ASP A 4 -15.82 11.49 7.91
C ASP A 4 -14.50 10.76 8.20
N MET A 5 -13.88 11.00 9.35
CA MET A 5 -12.71 10.24 9.80
C MET A 5 -13.04 8.76 10.00
N LYS A 6 -14.19 8.45 10.60
CA LYS A 6 -14.66 7.07 10.77
C LYS A 6 -15.03 6.39 9.44
N SER A 7 -15.23 7.18 8.38
CA SER A 7 -15.56 6.66 7.05
C SER A 7 -14.33 6.22 6.26
N LEU A 8 -13.12 6.65 6.67
CA LEU A 8 -11.86 6.28 6.02
C LEU A 8 -11.63 4.77 6.10
N LYS A 9 -11.50 4.15 4.93
CA LYS A 9 -11.23 2.73 4.75
C LYS A 9 -9.98 2.56 3.91
N ARG A 10 -9.24 1.50 4.24
CA ARG A 10 -8.27 0.91 3.32
C ARG A 10 -9.02 -0.10 2.46
N SER A 11 -9.09 0.14 1.15
CA SER A 11 -9.43 -0.92 0.21
C SER A 11 -8.17 -1.75 0.03
N GLY A 12 -8.17 -2.98 0.57
CA GLY A 12 -6.97 -3.82 0.75
C GLY A 12 -6.20 -4.19 -0.52
N SER A 13 -6.65 -3.74 -1.70
CA SER A 13 -6.03 -3.97 -3.01
C SER A 13 -6.17 -2.82 -4.02
N GLN A 14 -6.98 -1.78 -3.78
CA GLN A 14 -7.31 -0.77 -4.83
C GLN A 14 -6.99 0.68 -4.45
N TYR A 15 -7.16 1.07 -3.19
CA TYR A 15 -6.90 2.45 -2.75
C TYR A 15 -6.80 2.57 -1.23
N SER A 16 -6.05 3.56 -0.77
CA SER A 16 -6.13 4.02 0.62
C SER A 16 -6.86 5.36 0.67
N GLU A 17 -7.79 5.55 1.60
CA GLU A 17 -8.36 6.88 1.84
C GLU A 17 -7.41 7.72 2.71
N VAL A 18 -7.20 8.98 2.32
CA VAL A 18 -6.28 9.91 2.98
C VAL A 18 -7.04 11.18 3.35
N MET A 19 -6.81 11.68 4.56
CA MET A 19 -7.29 12.98 5.02
C MET A 19 -6.12 13.94 5.18
N ILE A 20 -6.21 15.12 4.58
CA ILE A 20 -5.23 16.21 4.70
C ILE A 20 -5.87 17.32 5.53
N LEU A 21 -5.22 17.72 6.62
CA LEU A 21 -5.69 18.77 7.54
C LEU A 21 -4.85 20.04 7.34
N GLY A 22 -5.52 21.19 7.19
CA GLY A 22 -4.87 22.50 7.08
C GLY A 22 -5.59 23.57 7.92
N PRO A 23 -5.01 24.78 8.05
CA PRO A 23 -5.56 25.85 8.89
C PRO A 23 -7.00 26.28 8.51
N GLY A 24 -7.39 26.08 7.25
CA GLY A 24 -8.71 26.44 6.71
C GLY A 24 -9.71 25.29 6.59
N GLY A 25 -9.36 24.06 6.99
CA GLY A 25 -10.25 22.90 6.87
C GLY A 25 -9.53 21.59 6.57
N TYR A 26 -10.25 20.64 5.96
CA TYR A 26 -9.71 19.34 5.57
C TYR A 26 -10.21 18.89 4.20
N ALA A 27 -9.43 18.04 3.55
CA ALA A 27 -9.81 17.32 2.34
C ALA A 27 -9.68 15.81 2.56
N ILE A 28 -10.61 15.03 2.02
CA ILE A 28 -10.54 13.58 1.97
C ILE A 28 -10.42 13.17 0.51
N GLY A 29 -9.45 12.31 0.20
CA GLY A 29 -9.21 11.79 -1.13
C GLY A 29 -8.87 10.31 -1.11
N ARG A 30 -8.86 9.71 -2.29
CA ARG A 30 -8.38 8.34 -2.50
C ARG A 30 -6.97 8.39 -3.07
N LEU A 31 -6.05 7.73 -2.40
CA LEU A 31 -4.70 7.47 -2.88
C LEU A 31 -4.71 6.16 -3.67
N MET A 32 -4.59 6.29 -4.98
CA MET A 32 -4.35 5.18 -5.90
C MET A 32 -2.85 4.97 -6.00
N LEU A 33 -2.39 3.74 -5.75
CA LEU A 33 -1.00 3.34 -5.90
C LEU A 33 -0.92 2.26 -6.98
N ASP A 34 0.19 2.22 -7.69
CA ASP A 34 0.51 1.09 -8.55
C ASP A 34 0.78 -0.18 -7.70
N PRO A 35 0.65 -1.39 -8.28
CA PRO A 35 0.82 -2.64 -7.54
C PRO A 35 2.18 -2.79 -6.85
N PHE A 36 3.25 -2.30 -7.48
CA PHE A 36 4.60 -2.34 -6.89
C PHE A 36 4.66 -1.50 -5.62
N SER A 37 4.18 -0.25 -5.67
CA SER A 37 4.10 0.63 -4.50
C SER A 37 3.22 0.05 -3.38
N VAL A 38 2.11 -0.61 -3.73
CA VAL A 38 1.26 -1.29 -2.75
C VAL A 38 2.05 -2.38 -2.00
N LYS A 39 2.85 -3.17 -2.70
CA LYS A 39 3.67 -4.23 -2.10
C LYS A 39 4.85 -3.68 -1.31
N LEU A 40 5.55 -2.68 -1.84
CA LEU A 40 6.70 -2.07 -1.20
C LEU A 40 6.35 -1.44 0.15
N TYR A 41 5.18 -0.78 0.25
CA TYR A 41 4.73 -0.12 1.48
C TYR A 41 3.75 -0.97 2.31
N SER A 42 3.62 -2.26 2.00
CA SER A 42 2.76 -3.15 2.77
C SER A 42 3.32 -3.42 4.15
N SER A 43 2.44 -3.40 5.16
CA SER A 43 2.74 -3.85 6.52
C SER A 43 2.15 -5.23 6.83
N LYS A 44 1.67 -5.95 5.81
CA LYS A 44 1.11 -7.30 5.96
C LYS A 44 2.23 -8.31 6.12
N ALA A 45 2.10 -9.21 7.09
CA ALA A 45 3.09 -10.26 7.32
C ALA A 45 3.25 -11.17 6.09
N GLU A 46 2.15 -11.44 5.38
CA GLU A 46 2.14 -12.28 4.19
C GLU A 46 2.96 -11.67 3.04
N ASP A 47 2.89 -10.35 2.86
CA ASP A 47 3.67 -9.65 1.84
C ASP A 47 5.17 -9.67 2.18
N PHE A 48 5.51 -9.48 3.45
CA PHE A 48 6.90 -9.53 3.93
C PHE A 48 7.52 -10.92 3.73
N GLU A 49 6.82 -11.97 4.15
CA GLU A 49 7.28 -13.36 3.99
C GLU A 49 7.43 -13.75 2.52
N ALA A 50 6.49 -13.33 1.66
CA ALA A 50 6.57 -13.58 0.22
C ALA A 50 7.83 -12.95 -0.41
N ILE A 51 8.11 -11.68 -0.09
CA ILE A 51 9.30 -10.98 -0.59
C ILE A 51 10.57 -11.64 -0.06
N ARG A 52 10.62 -11.97 1.25
CA ARG A 52 11.76 -12.66 1.88
C ARG A 52 12.07 -14.00 1.21
N ARG A 53 11.04 -14.77 0.85
CA ARG A 53 11.21 -16.04 0.15
C ARG A 53 11.84 -15.86 -1.23
N LEU A 54 11.34 -14.91 -2.03
CA LEU A 54 11.87 -14.60 -3.35
C LEU A 54 13.33 -14.08 -3.29
N GLN A 55 13.66 -13.29 -2.27
CA GLN A 55 15.05 -12.88 -2.04
C GLN A 55 15.95 -14.07 -1.68
N ALA A 56 15.44 -15.05 -0.91
CA ALA A 56 16.18 -16.27 -0.60
C ALA A 56 16.39 -17.17 -1.83
N GLU A 57 15.51 -17.06 -2.83
CA GLU A 57 15.65 -17.69 -4.15
C GLU A 57 16.67 -16.97 -5.07
N GLY A 58 17.25 -15.85 -4.60
CA GLY A 58 18.32 -15.12 -5.28
C GLY A 58 17.88 -13.85 -6.00
N MET A 59 16.58 -13.50 -5.94
CA MET A 59 16.09 -12.24 -6.52
C MET A 59 16.59 -11.03 -5.73
N SER A 60 16.86 -9.92 -6.41
CA SER A 60 17.01 -8.63 -5.75
C SER A 60 15.71 -8.21 -5.07
N LEU A 61 15.78 -7.24 -4.14
CA LEU A 61 14.57 -6.70 -3.50
C LEU A 61 13.58 -6.15 -4.54
N ALA A 62 14.08 -5.42 -5.54
CA ALA A 62 13.22 -4.83 -6.56
C ALA A 62 12.50 -5.90 -7.40
N GLU A 63 13.23 -6.93 -7.84
CA GLU A 63 12.64 -8.07 -8.56
C GLU A 63 11.62 -8.83 -7.69
N ALA A 64 11.94 -9.08 -6.42
CA ALA A 64 11.03 -9.77 -5.50
C ALA A 64 9.73 -8.98 -5.26
N VAL A 65 9.82 -7.65 -5.15
CA VAL A 65 8.64 -6.78 -5.00
C VAL A 65 7.81 -6.76 -6.28
N GLU A 66 8.45 -6.62 -7.44
CA GLU A 66 7.79 -6.66 -8.75
C GLU A 66 7.07 -8.00 -8.96
N HIS A 67 7.74 -9.11 -8.69
CA HIS A 67 7.19 -10.45 -8.80
C HIS A 67 6.01 -10.67 -7.83
N SER A 68 6.12 -10.22 -6.58
CA SER A 68 5.02 -10.27 -5.60
C SER A 68 3.84 -9.37 -5.98
N ALA A 69 4.08 -8.30 -6.74
CA ALA A 69 3.07 -7.40 -7.26
C ALA A 69 2.34 -7.94 -8.51
N GLY A 70 2.81 -9.07 -9.08
CA GLY A 70 2.28 -9.65 -10.31
C GLY A 70 2.92 -9.09 -11.58
N GLY A 71 4.02 -8.34 -11.45
CA GLY A 71 4.95 -8.04 -12.54
C GLY A 71 5.82 -9.27 -12.84
N ILE A 72 6.18 -9.44 -14.11
CA ILE A 72 6.73 -10.68 -14.70
C ILE A 72 8.07 -11.07 -14.06
#